data_AF-A0A558D4I4-F1
#
_entry.id   AF-A0A558D4I4-F1
#
_cell.length_a   1.000
_cell.length_b   1.000
_cell.length_c   1.000
_cell.angle_alpha   90.00
_cell.angle_beta   90.00
_cell.angle_gamma   90.00
#
_symmetry.space_group_name_H-M   'P 1'
#
loop_
_entity.id
_entity.type
_entity.pdbx_description
1 polymer ?
#
loop_
_entity_poly.entity_id
_entity_poly.type
_entity_poly.pdbx_seq_one_letter_code
_entity_poly.pdbx_strand_id
1 'polypeptide(L)'
;MPPDADIAEISTIFLSATAKDCKAYRESVRDFVQSNLPAAKIYLQEDWAEGGHFVVDVCKARVVESDGYFGLFGFRYGWIPPGFQYSITELEFRWAEAKWGKGEAPVFILLPEAGSPAEAHLREAAKAQTELEPPDLAALDDANQTRFLQTVKAWAADGRIMVFYRDRLELMGKALSSIQNWNLTLLRQALAGRRQASGDIPLAELGRIGRDTQRTALVDALEDFRADRGERAAAFLVHGLENHGQREFAEFLNAWDDEWEDAQPICGQPADTDSADALIRWTCGQLGTPMIDRAAIPELAQTLAVRLRRGPVIVILRSIGHRQERLTRFIEGFWCPLRKALAAQDCGGGRLYWFLIDHCPLPQPAPEGVTAAEADAGTADYDDLLALPALGDISAGQVRKWLKELRKSAGITLDEPRRDEIAALATTPDGNPSDVYNRLTLNGFWASAS
;
A
#
# COMPACT_ATOMS: atom_id res chain seq x y z
N MET A 1 -1.86 7.15 24.37
CA MET A 1 -1.65 8.28 23.44
C MET A 1 -2.98 8.96 23.20
N PRO A 2 -3.03 10.25 22.84
CA PRO A 2 -4.27 10.83 22.36
C PRO A 2 -4.75 9.99 21.16
N PRO A 3 -6.07 9.77 21.01
CA PRO A 3 -6.62 9.10 19.83
C PRO A 3 -6.17 9.84 18.57
N ASP A 4 -5.99 9.12 17.46
CA ASP A 4 -5.83 9.69 16.12
C ASP A 4 -7.02 10.63 15.86
N ALA A 5 -6.88 11.90 16.22
CA ALA A 5 -7.65 12.94 15.60
C ALA A 5 -7.11 12.99 14.17
N ASP A 6 -7.92 12.54 13.22
CA ASP A 6 -7.59 12.45 11.81
C ASP A 6 -7.35 13.87 11.27
N ILE A 7 -6.14 14.41 11.46
CA ILE A 7 -5.76 15.73 10.94
C ILE A 7 -5.69 15.59 9.43
N ALA A 8 -6.67 16.20 8.76
CA ALA A 8 -6.80 16.20 7.31
C ALA A 8 -5.49 16.66 6.63
N GLU A 9 -5.04 15.87 5.66
CA GLU A 9 -3.88 16.20 4.84
C GLU A 9 -4.18 17.37 3.91
N ILE A 10 -3.17 18.20 3.69
CA ILE A 10 -3.21 19.21 2.65
C ILE A 10 -2.84 18.55 1.34
N SER A 11 -3.83 18.41 0.45
CA SER A 11 -3.63 18.01 -0.95
C SER A 11 -3.86 19.17 -1.92
N THR A 12 -4.65 20.16 -1.51
CA THR A 12 -4.95 21.34 -2.30
C THR A 12 -4.76 22.63 -1.48
N ILE A 13 -4.12 23.62 -2.09
CA ILE A 13 -3.83 24.90 -1.45
C ILE A 13 -4.29 26.03 -2.34
N PHE A 14 -5.02 26.96 -1.76
CA PHE A 14 -5.27 28.25 -2.39
C PHE A 14 -4.12 29.21 -2.05
N LEU A 15 -3.37 29.65 -3.05
CA LEU A 15 -2.30 30.63 -2.87
C LEU A 15 -2.81 32.01 -3.30
N SER A 16 -3.12 32.80 -2.29
CA SER A 16 -3.45 34.22 -2.39
C SER A 16 -2.17 35.05 -2.33
N ALA A 17 -2.08 36.07 -3.19
CA ALA A 17 -0.94 36.97 -3.17
C ALA A 17 -1.35 38.39 -3.54
N THR A 18 -0.73 39.36 -2.89
CA THR A 18 -0.95 40.78 -3.21
C THR A 18 -0.45 41.10 -4.62
N ALA A 19 -1.33 41.71 -5.42
CA ALA A 19 -1.08 42.38 -6.70
C ALA A 19 -0.03 41.74 -7.64
N LYS A 20 0.52 42.54 -8.57
CA LYS A 20 1.44 42.08 -9.62
C LYS A 20 2.90 41.97 -9.13
N ASP A 21 3.25 42.67 -8.05
CA ASP A 21 4.58 42.68 -7.45
C ASP A 21 4.99 41.28 -6.95
N CYS A 22 4.04 40.48 -6.48
CA CYS A 22 4.31 39.12 -6.02
C CYS A 22 4.27 38.05 -7.14
N LYS A 23 4.01 38.41 -8.41
CA LYS A 23 3.79 37.43 -9.50
C LYS A 23 4.92 36.40 -9.62
N ALA A 24 6.16 36.87 -9.72
CA ALA A 24 7.31 35.99 -9.85
C ALA A 24 7.51 35.08 -8.62
N TYR A 25 7.13 35.54 -7.43
CA TYR A 25 7.26 34.78 -6.19
C TYR A 25 6.17 33.70 -6.09
N ARG A 26 4.90 34.03 -6.40
CA ARG A 26 3.80 33.06 -6.35
C ARG A 26 3.91 31.95 -7.40
N GLU A 27 4.31 32.29 -8.62
CA GLU A 27 4.53 31.30 -9.69
C GLU A 27 5.66 30.35 -9.30
N SER A 28 6.76 30.89 -8.75
CA SER A 28 7.89 30.07 -8.28
C SER A 28 7.47 29.13 -7.15
N VAL A 29 6.64 29.58 -6.20
CA VAL A 29 6.10 28.69 -5.15
C VAL A 29 5.23 27.59 -5.73
N ARG A 30 4.28 27.94 -6.62
CA ARG A 30 3.41 26.96 -7.29
C ARG A 30 4.24 25.89 -7.99
N ASP A 31 5.13 26.31 -8.88
CA ASP A 31 5.89 25.42 -9.75
C ASP A 31 6.85 24.54 -8.93
N PHE A 32 7.52 25.12 -7.94
CA PHE A 32 8.44 24.39 -7.07
C PHE A 32 7.72 23.36 -6.19
N VAL A 33 6.61 23.74 -5.54
CA VAL A 33 5.85 22.81 -4.70
C VAL A 33 5.28 21.67 -5.53
N GLN A 34 4.62 21.96 -6.65
CA GLN A 34 4.01 20.92 -7.49
C GLN A 34 5.06 19.98 -8.11
N SER A 35 6.27 20.46 -8.38
CA SER A 35 7.37 19.62 -8.87
C SER A 35 7.95 18.68 -7.81
N ASN A 36 7.87 19.06 -6.53
CA ASN A 36 8.46 18.30 -5.42
C ASN A 36 7.43 17.53 -4.57
N LEU A 37 6.14 17.85 -4.71
CA LEU A 37 5.01 17.16 -4.12
C LEU A 37 3.92 16.94 -5.19
N PRO A 38 4.01 15.87 -6.00
CA PRO A 38 3.05 15.62 -7.10
C PRO A 38 1.60 15.49 -6.66
N ALA A 39 1.37 15.11 -5.40
CA ALA A 39 0.04 15.01 -4.80
C ALA A 39 -0.54 16.37 -4.37
N ALA A 40 0.30 17.40 -4.20
CA ALA A 40 -0.14 18.73 -3.81
C ALA A 40 -0.47 19.58 -5.05
N LYS A 41 -1.63 20.25 -5.05
CA LYS A 41 -2.04 21.21 -6.08
C LYS A 41 -2.13 22.60 -5.49
N ILE A 42 -1.49 23.58 -6.14
CA ILE A 42 -1.60 25.00 -5.78
C ILE A 42 -2.44 25.71 -6.82
N TYR A 43 -3.55 26.30 -6.38
CA TYR A 43 -4.42 27.12 -7.23
C TYR A 43 -4.04 28.60 -7.08
N LEU A 44 -3.90 29.29 -8.21
CA LEU A 44 -3.71 30.74 -8.25
C LEU A 44 -5.00 31.44 -8.65
N GLN A 45 -5.13 32.70 -8.20
CA GLN A 45 -6.26 33.57 -8.57
C GLN A 45 -6.36 33.81 -10.09
N GLU A 46 -5.21 33.81 -10.81
CA GLU A 46 -5.11 34.15 -12.23
C GLU A 46 -5.75 33.11 -13.16
N ASP A 47 -5.86 31.86 -12.72
CA ASP A 47 -6.34 30.74 -13.53
C ASP A 47 -7.84 30.87 -13.87
N TRP A 48 -8.55 31.83 -13.28
CA TRP A 48 -10.01 31.95 -13.32
C TRP A 48 -10.51 33.38 -13.63
N ALA A 49 -9.60 34.29 -14.01
CA ALA A 49 -9.86 35.73 -14.09
C ALA A 49 -10.51 36.21 -15.41
N GLU A 50 -11.45 35.46 -15.99
CA GLU A 50 -12.28 35.93 -17.11
C GLU A 50 -13.63 36.45 -16.61
N GLY A 51 -13.74 37.77 -16.41
CA GLY A 51 -14.97 38.47 -16.05
C GLY A 51 -15.10 38.82 -14.56
N GLY A 52 -14.76 40.06 -14.20
CA GLY A 52 -14.59 40.53 -12.81
C GLY A 52 -15.76 40.35 -11.83
N HIS A 53 -16.99 40.07 -12.27
CA HIS A 53 -18.12 39.77 -11.38
C HIS A 53 -18.13 38.33 -10.87
N PHE A 54 -17.55 37.37 -11.62
CA PHE A 54 -17.45 35.97 -11.19
C PHE A 54 -16.24 35.72 -10.28
N VAL A 55 -15.23 36.60 -10.32
CA VAL A 55 -13.96 36.40 -9.63
C VAL A 55 -14.13 36.27 -8.11
N VAL A 56 -15.00 37.08 -7.49
CA VAL A 56 -15.21 37.04 -6.03
C VAL A 56 -15.81 35.69 -5.60
N ASP A 57 -16.88 35.25 -6.25
CA ASP A 57 -17.56 34.00 -5.91
C ASP A 57 -16.69 32.78 -6.20
N VAL A 58 -15.95 32.80 -7.31
CA VAL A 58 -15.01 31.73 -7.67
C VAL A 58 -13.85 31.65 -6.68
N CYS A 59 -13.21 32.78 -6.33
CA CYS A 59 -12.12 32.79 -5.35
C CYS A 59 -12.62 32.31 -3.98
N LYS A 60 -13.83 32.73 -3.56
CA LYS A 60 -14.45 32.26 -2.33
C LYS A 60 -14.69 30.76 -2.35
N ALA A 61 -15.28 30.23 -3.43
CA ALA A 61 -15.50 28.79 -3.59
C ALA A 61 -14.17 28.02 -3.50
N ARG A 62 -13.11 28.48 -4.17
CA ARG A 62 -11.79 27.82 -4.15
C ARG A 62 -11.11 27.84 -2.78
N VAL A 63 -11.20 28.94 -2.04
CA VAL A 63 -10.73 28.99 -0.65
C VAL A 63 -11.52 27.98 0.21
N VAL A 64 -12.83 27.86 -0.02
CA VAL A 64 -13.70 26.91 0.70
C VAL A 64 -13.45 25.46 0.30
N GLU A 65 -13.08 25.17 -0.94
CA GLU A 65 -12.79 23.82 -1.42
C GLU A 65 -11.37 23.34 -1.08
N SER A 66 -10.41 24.26 -0.91
CA SER A 66 -9.00 23.89 -0.67
C SER A 66 -8.78 23.34 0.73
N ASP A 67 -7.79 22.48 0.92
CA ASP A 67 -7.42 21.91 2.22
C ASP A 67 -6.59 22.89 3.07
N GLY A 68 -5.92 23.84 2.43
CA GLY A 68 -5.14 24.89 3.10
C GLY A 68 -5.08 26.21 2.33
N TYR A 69 -4.51 27.22 2.99
CA TYR A 69 -4.36 28.57 2.46
C TYR A 69 -2.93 29.09 2.63
N PHE A 70 -2.38 29.64 1.56
CA PHE A 70 -1.15 30.44 1.57
C PHE A 70 -1.46 31.90 1.30
N GLY A 71 -1.11 32.77 2.25
CA GLY A 71 -1.14 34.22 2.08
C GLY A 71 0.26 34.76 1.84
N LEU A 72 0.61 35.05 0.59
CA LEU A 72 1.89 35.65 0.20
C LEU A 72 1.73 37.16 0.05
N PHE A 73 2.06 37.92 1.09
CA PHE A 73 1.79 39.36 1.11
C PHE A 73 3.06 40.19 0.92
N GLY A 74 3.02 41.07 -0.07
CA GLY A 74 4.03 42.05 -0.42
C GLY A 74 3.65 43.46 0.07
N PHE A 75 3.91 44.47 -0.75
CA PHE A 75 3.81 45.88 -0.33
C PHE A 75 2.71 46.67 -1.02
N ARG A 76 1.81 45.98 -1.75
CA ARG A 76 0.62 46.59 -2.37
C ARG A 76 -0.67 46.01 -1.81
N TYR A 77 -1.68 46.85 -1.68
CA TYR A 77 -3.00 46.38 -1.22
C TYR A 77 -3.81 45.76 -2.37
N GLY A 78 -3.71 46.37 -3.55
CA GLY A 78 -4.26 45.85 -4.78
C GLY A 78 -5.74 46.19 -5.00
N TRP A 79 -6.37 45.43 -5.88
CA TRP A 79 -7.69 45.76 -6.41
C TRP A 79 -8.83 45.43 -5.44
N ILE A 80 -9.74 46.39 -5.24
CA ILE A 80 -10.99 46.26 -4.50
C ILE A 80 -12.13 45.96 -5.50
N PRO A 81 -12.80 44.80 -5.39
CA PRO A 81 -13.93 44.48 -6.25
C PRO A 81 -15.10 45.48 -6.04
N PRO A 82 -15.86 45.82 -7.10
CA PRO A 82 -17.03 46.70 -6.97
C PRO A 82 -18.03 46.18 -5.94
N GLY A 83 -18.46 47.06 -5.03
CA GLY A 83 -19.39 46.71 -3.95
C GLY A 83 -18.75 46.13 -2.68
N PHE A 84 -17.43 45.99 -2.65
CA PHE A 84 -16.68 45.51 -1.49
C PHE A 84 -15.84 46.64 -0.85
N GLN A 85 -15.51 46.45 0.43
CA GLN A 85 -14.70 47.40 1.21
C GLN A 85 -13.23 47.02 1.30
N TYR A 86 -12.87 45.80 0.86
CA TYR A 86 -11.55 45.21 1.01
C TYR A 86 -11.04 44.69 -0.33
N SER A 87 -9.71 44.64 -0.49
CA SER A 87 -9.10 44.04 -1.69
C SER A 87 -9.44 42.56 -1.79
N ILE A 88 -9.40 42.00 -3.00
CA ILE A 88 -9.67 40.57 -3.21
C ILE A 88 -8.76 39.69 -2.34
N THR A 89 -7.48 40.04 -2.21
CA THR A 89 -6.52 39.36 -1.34
C THR A 89 -6.93 39.38 0.14
N GLU A 90 -7.40 40.53 0.64
CA GLU A 90 -7.89 40.62 2.02
C GLU A 90 -9.21 39.84 2.21
N LEU A 91 -10.09 39.84 1.21
CA LEU A 91 -11.32 39.02 1.24
C LEU A 91 -10.98 37.53 1.31
N GLU A 92 -10.03 37.05 0.50
CA GLU A 92 -9.55 35.67 0.50
C GLU A 92 -8.96 35.28 1.86
N PHE A 93 -8.13 36.14 2.46
CA PHE A 93 -7.61 35.94 3.80
C PHE A 93 -8.74 35.85 4.83
N ARG A 94 -9.73 36.74 4.78
CA ARG A 94 -10.88 36.73 5.68
C ARG A 94 -11.76 35.50 5.50
N TRP A 95 -11.92 34.99 4.29
CA TRP A 95 -12.63 33.73 4.05
C TRP A 95 -11.87 32.53 4.61
N ALA A 96 -10.54 32.51 4.47
CA ALA A 96 -9.69 31.49 5.08
C ALA A 96 -9.79 31.56 6.62
N GLU A 97 -9.70 32.76 7.20
CA GLU A 97 -9.88 32.98 8.64
C GLU A 97 -11.25 32.50 9.11
N ALA A 98 -12.32 32.85 8.40
CA ALA A 98 -13.69 32.44 8.73
C ALA A 98 -13.89 30.92 8.63
N LYS A 99 -13.22 30.26 7.67
CA LYS A 99 -13.29 28.81 7.49
C LYS A 99 -12.57 28.05 8.59
N TRP A 100 -11.36 28.47 8.96
CA TRP A 100 -10.43 27.66 9.76
C TRP A 100 -10.17 28.15 11.18
N GLY A 101 -10.86 29.22 11.61
CA GLY A 101 -11.03 29.57 13.03
C GLY A 101 -9.74 29.59 13.86
N LYS A 102 -9.82 29.09 15.09
CA LYS A 102 -8.67 28.92 16.00
C LYS A 102 -8.46 27.43 16.24
N GLY A 103 -7.29 26.92 15.83
CA GLY A 103 -6.81 25.58 16.20
C GLY A 103 -7.25 24.43 15.28
N GLU A 104 -7.95 24.68 14.18
CA GLU A 104 -8.58 23.60 13.40
C GLU A 104 -7.96 23.30 12.02
N ALA A 105 -7.26 24.22 11.33
CA ALA A 105 -6.65 23.87 10.04
C ALA A 105 -5.59 24.86 9.48
N PRO A 106 -4.92 24.52 8.35
CA PRO A 106 -3.66 25.14 7.96
C PRO A 106 -3.81 26.42 7.13
N VAL A 107 -3.70 27.56 7.80
CA VAL A 107 -3.49 28.87 7.18
C VAL A 107 -2.04 29.27 7.42
N PHE A 108 -1.27 29.48 6.34
CA PHE A 108 0.12 29.90 6.42
C PHE A 108 0.31 31.26 5.77
N ILE A 109 0.94 32.18 6.50
CA ILE A 109 1.25 33.51 6.02
C ILE A 109 2.74 33.60 5.72
N LEU A 110 3.07 34.04 4.51
CA LEU A 110 4.43 34.15 3.99
C LEU A 110 4.76 35.63 3.81
N LEU A 111 5.69 36.15 4.61
CA LEU A 111 6.11 37.56 4.56
C LEU A 111 7.63 37.71 4.33
N PRO A 112 8.08 38.72 3.58
CA PRO A 112 9.51 38.99 3.50
C PRO A 112 10.05 39.44 4.88
N GLU A 113 11.26 39.00 5.22
CA GLU A 113 11.94 39.44 6.43
C GLU A 113 12.40 40.91 6.28
N ALA A 114 12.32 41.67 7.38
CA ALA A 114 12.76 43.06 7.40
C ALA A 114 14.27 43.18 7.09
N GLY A 115 14.63 44.09 6.20
CA GLY A 115 16.00 44.30 5.70
C GLY A 115 16.48 43.26 4.69
N SER A 116 15.62 42.33 4.26
CA SER A 116 16.04 41.25 3.35
C SER A 116 16.08 41.67 1.87
N PRO A 117 16.85 40.95 1.03
CA PRO A 117 16.79 41.14 -0.42
C PRO A 117 15.38 40.97 -1.00
N ALA A 118 14.58 40.05 -0.46
CA ALA A 118 13.19 39.87 -0.86
C ALA A 118 12.33 41.09 -0.56
N GLU A 119 12.47 41.68 0.64
CA GLU A 119 11.79 42.92 0.96
C GLU A 119 12.18 44.03 -0.01
N ALA A 120 13.48 44.24 -0.24
CA ALA A 120 13.96 45.28 -1.15
C ALA A 120 13.37 45.11 -2.56
N HIS A 121 13.44 43.88 -3.11
CA HIS A 121 12.93 43.58 -4.43
C HIS A 121 11.40 43.76 -4.53
N LEU A 122 10.63 43.31 -3.54
CA LEU A 122 9.17 43.48 -3.54
C LEU A 122 8.78 44.95 -3.37
N ARG A 123 9.53 45.74 -2.59
CA ARG A 123 9.31 47.19 -2.47
C ARG A 123 9.62 47.92 -3.78
N GLU A 124 10.69 47.56 -4.47
CA GLU A 124 11.00 48.09 -5.79
C GLU A 124 9.91 47.74 -6.81
N ALA A 125 9.48 46.48 -6.83
CA ALA A 125 8.40 46.02 -7.71
C ALA A 125 7.06 46.73 -7.40
N ALA A 126 6.74 46.94 -6.13
CA ALA A 126 5.57 47.70 -5.70
C ALA A 126 5.66 49.16 -6.18
N LYS A 127 6.79 49.82 -5.93
CA LYS A 127 7.04 51.22 -6.33
C LYS A 127 6.87 51.40 -7.85
N ALA A 128 7.41 50.50 -8.66
CA ALA A 128 7.28 50.54 -10.11
C ALA A 128 5.81 50.48 -10.59
N GLN A 129 4.92 49.88 -9.80
CA GLN A 129 3.48 49.89 -10.10
C GLN A 129 2.78 51.13 -9.54
N THR A 130 3.17 51.60 -8.36
CA THR A 130 2.64 52.81 -7.71
C THR A 130 2.92 54.07 -8.53
N GLU A 131 4.06 54.15 -9.21
CA GLU A 131 4.41 55.27 -10.11
C GLU A 131 3.48 55.39 -11.33
N LEU A 132 2.71 54.34 -11.64
CA LEU A 132 1.73 54.33 -12.72
C LEU A 132 0.34 54.83 -12.25
N GLU A 133 0.16 55.04 -10.95
CA GLU A 133 -1.13 55.41 -10.34
C GLU A 133 -1.14 56.88 -9.88
N PRO A 134 -2.32 57.52 -9.85
CA PRO A 134 -2.47 58.85 -9.25
C PRO A 134 -1.99 58.89 -7.78
N PRO A 135 -1.35 59.98 -7.32
CA PRO A 135 -0.78 60.07 -5.96
C PRO A 135 -1.76 59.76 -4.83
N ASP A 136 -3.02 60.18 -4.95
CA ASP A 136 -4.05 59.95 -3.93
C ASP A 136 -4.43 58.46 -3.81
N LEU A 137 -4.43 57.73 -4.94
CA LEU A 137 -4.70 56.29 -4.96
C LEU A 137 -3.51 55.50 -4.43
N ALA A 138 -2.29 55.92 -4.78
CA ALA A 138 -1.05 55.36 -4.26
C ALA A 138 -0.96 55.44 -2.72
N ALA A 139 -1.27 56.62 -2.15
CA ALA A 139 -1.27 56.81 -0.70
C ALA A 139 -2.36 55.98 0.00
N LEU A 140 -3.52 55.83 -0.63
CA LEU A 140 -4.61 55.00 -0.12
C LEU A 140 -4.26 53.50 -0.16
N ASP A 141 -3.61 53.03 -1.23
CA ASP A 141 -3.12 51.65 -1.36
C ASP A 141 -2.12 51.32 -0.24
N ASP A 142 -1.14 52.20 0.00
CA ASP A 142 -0.12 52.03 1.05
C ASP A 142 -0.74 52.02 2.47
N ALA A 143 -1.67 52.95 2.75
CA ALA A 143 -2.37 53.00 4.02
C ALA A 143 -3.20 51.73 4.28
N ASN A 144 -3.92 51.25 3.26
CA ASN A 144 -4.71 50.02 3.36
C ASN A 144 -3.82 48.78 3.51
N GLN A 145 -2.69 48.73 2.79
CA GLN A 145 -1.74 47.62 2.91
C GLN A 145 -1.13 47.57 4.30
N THR A 146 -0.73 48.72 4.84
CA THR A 146 -0.21 48.82 6.20
C THR A 146 -1.23 48.31 7.21
N ARG A 147 -2.50 48.72 7.09
CA ARG A 147 -3.60 48.23 7.92
C ARG A 147 -3.78 46.72 7.79
N PHE A 148 -3.81 46.18 6.58
CA PHE A 148 -4.00 44.76 6.34
C PHE A 148 -2.87 43.92 6.95
N LEU A 149 -1.61 44.32 6.75
CA LEU A 149 -0.46 43.64 7.36
C LEU A 149 -0.49 43.71 8.90
N GLN A 150 -0.99 44.79 9.49
CA GLN A 150 -1.23 44.86 10.93
C GLN A 150 -2.31 43.87 11.38
N THR A 151 -3.42 43.75 10.64
CA THR A 151 -4.46 42.75 10.90
C THR A 151 -3.90 41.32 10.84
N VAL A 152 -3.11 41.00 9.81
CA VAL A 152 -2.49 39.68 9.65
C VAL A 152 -1.49 39.38 10.79
N LYS A 153 -0.69 40.37 11.20
CA LYS A 153 0.23 40.22 12.35
C LYS A 153 -0.52 40.01 13.66
N ALA A 154 -1.62 40.74 13.89
CA ALA A 154 -2.47 40.56 15.06
C ALA A 154 -3.14 39.17 15.05
N TRP A 155 -3.59 38.70 13.89
CA TRP A 155 -4.09 37.34 13.70
C TRP A 155 -3.04 36.28 14.02
N ALA A 156 -1.78 36.50 13.63
CA ALA A 156 -0.70 35.56 13.87
C ALA A 156 -0.24 35.47 15.35
N ALA A 157 -0.52 36.49 16.15
CA ALA A 157 -0.07 36.58 17.55
C ALA A 157 -0.60 35.45 18.45
N ASP A 158 -1.67 34.76 18.05
CA ASP A 158 -2.33 33.69 18.80
C ASP A 158 -1.80 32.29 18.43
N GLY A 159 -0.49 32.18 18.14
CA GLY A 159 0.18 30.90 17.83
C GLY A 159 -0.08 30.37 16.42
N ARG A 160 -0.57 31.21 15.49
CA ARG A 160 -0.82 30.84 14.10
C ARG A 160 0.46 30.95 13.26
N ILE A 161 0.49 30.23 12.13
CA ILE A 161 1.73 30.03 11.38
C ILE A 161 2.02 31.22 10.47
N MET A 162 3.02 32.00 10.85
CA MET A 162 3.60 33.07 10.05
C MET A 162 5.08 32.77 9.80
N VAL A 163 5.46 32.80 8.53
CA VAL A 163 6.76 32.34 8.05
C VAL A 163 7.42 33.48 7.29
N PHE A 164 8.60 33.88 7.76
CA PHE A 164 9.39 34.93 7.12
C PHE A 164 10.39 34.33 6.13
N TYR A 165 10.75 35.04 5.06
CA TYR A 165 11.76 34.60 4.09
C TYR A 165 12.65 35.77 3.66
N ARG A 166 13.94 35.50 3.39
CA ARG A 166 14.90 36.55 2.98
C ARG A 166 15.07 36.66 1.48
N ASP A 167 14.84 35.56 0.76
CA ASP A 167 14.93 35.47 -0.69
C ASP A 167 13.91 34.48 -1.26
N ARG A 168 13.88 34.35 -2.59
CA ARG A 168 12.91 33.49 -3.29
C ARG A 168 13.17 32.00 -3.05
N LEU A 169 14.43 31.58 -2.88
CA LEU A 169 14.78 30.19 -2.63
C LEU A 169 14.29 29.76 -1.25
N GLU A 170 14.53 30.62 -0.25
CA GLU A 170 14.04 30.41 1.10
C GLU A 170 12.50 30.39 1.15
N LEU A 171 11.83 31.25 0.39
CA LEU A 171 10.37 31.19 0.26
C LEU A 171 9.88 29.83 -0.25
N MET A 172 10.45 29.34 -1.36
CA MET A 172 10.05 28.05 -1.96
C MET A 172 10.26 26.89 -0.99
N GLY A 173 11.43 26.83 -0.35
CA GLY A 173 11.75 25.80 0.64
C GLY A 173 10.83 25.84 1.85
N LYS A 174 10.53 27.05 2.36
CA LYS A 174 9.63 27.24 3.50
C LYS A 174 8.19 26.90 3.18
N ALA A 175 7.70 27.27 1.99
CA ALA A 175 6.36 26.88 1.52
C ALA A 175 6.23 25.36 1.42
N LEU A 176 7.23 24.68 0.85
CA LEU A 176 7.26 23.21 0.79
C LEU A 176 7.27 22.59 2.20
N SER A 177 8.14 23.08 3.08
CA SER A 177 8.25 22.59 4.46
C SER A 177 6.96 22.83 5.26
N SER A 178 6.23 23.92 5.03
CA SER A 178 4.94 24.17 5.69
C SER A 178 3.93 23.06 5.41
N ILE A 179 3.84 22.59 4.17
CA ILE A 179 2.94 21.49 3.76
C ILE A 179 3.41 20.17 4.38
N GLN A 180 4.69 19.85 4.24
CA GLN A 180 5.25 18.59 4.75
C GLN A 180 5.17 18.48 6.27
N ASN A 181 5.41 19.59 6.98
CA ASN A 181 5.31 19.62 8.44
C ASN A 181 3.85 19.47 8.90
N TRP A 182 2.90 20.11 8.22
CA TRP A 182 1.49 19.96 8.56
C TRP A 182 0.98 18.54 8.28
N ASN A 183 1.33 17.99 7.13
CA ASN A 183 1.02 16.60 6.78
C ASN A 183 1.84 15.60 7.62
N LEU A 184 2.63 16.08 8.58
CA LEU A 184 3.50 15.28 9.44
C LEU A 184 4.31 14.29 8.60
N THR A 185 4.71 14.64 7.38
CA THR A 185 5.21 13.68 6.38
C THR A 185 6.40 12.91 6.91
N LEU A 186 7.33 13.58 7.58
CA LEU A 186 8.47 12.93 8.22
C LEU A 186 8.07 12.05 9.41
N LEU A 187 7.04 12.44 10.20
CA LEU A 187 6.55 11.62 11.30
C LEU A 187 5.70 10.45 10.82
N ARG A 188 4.90 10.59 9.75
CA ARG A 188 4.16 9.51 9.09
C ARG A 188 5.12 8.57 8.36
N GLN A 189 6.16 9.08 7.70
CA GLN A 189 7.24 8.29 7.11
C GLN A 189 8.14 7.67 8.19
N ALA A 190 8.39 8.33 9.31
CA ALA A 190 9.11 7.76 10.44
C ALA A 190 8.21 6.83 11.27
N LEU A 191 6.89 6.96 11.25
CA LEU A 191 5.96 5.98 11.80
C LEU A 191 5.88 4.78 10.86
N ALA A 192 5.81 4.99 9.54
CA ALA A 192 5.94 3.93 8.55
C ALA A 192 7.32 3.25 8.65
N GLY A 193 8.38 4.03 8.85
CA GLY A 193 9.78 3.59 9.01
C GLY A 193 10.13 3.02 10.39
N ARG A 194 9.47 3.45 11.47
CA ARG A 194 9.54 2.82 12.82
C ARG A 194 8.61 1.61 12.92
N ARG A 195 7.54 1.56 12.13
CA ARG A 195 6.79 0.33 11.82
C ARG A 195 7.59 -0.60 10.89
N GLN A 196 8.66 -0.10 10.29
CA GLN A 196 9.69 -0.84 9.57
C GLN A 196 10.96 -1.06 10.42
N ALA A 197 10.81 -1.23 11.73
CA ALA A 197 11.90 -1.73 12.58
C ALA A 197 11.86 -3.27 12.63
N SER A 198 12.77 -3.88 11.86
CA SER A 198 13.29 -5.27 11.95
C SER A 198 12.43 -6.27 12.71
N GLY A 199 11.57 -6.98 11.98
CA GLY A 199 10.80 -8.13 12.47
C GLY A 199 9.40 -8.19 11.88
N ASP A 200 9.27 -8.23 10.56
CA ASP A 200 8.01 -8.68 9.96
C ASP A 200 7.79 -10.14 10.39
N ILE A 201 6.56 -10.49 10.78
CA ILE A 201 6.21 -11.90 11.00
C ILE A 201 6.41 -12.59 9.65
N PRO A 202 7.29 -13.61 9.53
CA PRO A 202 7.52 -14.29 8.25
C PRO A 202 6.19 -14.78 7.68
N LEU A 203 5.99 -14.64 6.36
CA LEU A 203 4.73 -15.08 5.72
C LEU A 203 4.45 -16.57 5.99
N ALA A 204 5.50 -17.40 6.08
CA ALA A 204 5.40 -18.79 6.47
C ALA A 204 4.86 -18.99 7.90
N GLU A 205 5.18 -18.09 8.84
CA GLU A 205 4.63 -18.12 10.20
C GLU A 205 3.17 -17.68 10.23
N LEU A 206 2.79 -16.66 9.44
CA LEU A 206 1.40 -16.26 9.28
C LEU A 206 0.56 -17.38 8.64
N GLY A 207 1.14 -18.10 7.68
CA GLY A 207 0.53 -19.26 7.02
C GLY A 207 0.23 -20.44 7.95
N ARG A 208 0.84 -20.50 9.14
CA ARG A 208 0.56 -21.56 10.13
C ARG A 208 -0.69 -21.29 10.96
N ILE A 209 -1.09 -20.02 11.08
CA ILE A 209 -2.13 -19.60 12.04
C ILE A 209 -3.48 -20.20 11.65
N GLY A 210 -4.02 -21.05 12.54
CA GLY A 210 -5.34 -21.64 12.36
C GLY A 210 -5.44 -22.65 11.22
N ARG A 211 -4.33 -23.27 10.83
CA ARG A 211 -4.28 -24.26 9.73
C ARG A 211 -4.07 -25.71 10.18
N ASP A 212 -4.42 -26.02 11.42
CA ASP A 212 -4.24 -27.37 11.99
C ASP A 212 -4.96 -28.44 11.14
N THR A 213 -6.23 -28.22 10.78
CA THR A 213 -7.02 -29.16 9.98
C THR A 213 -6.38 -29.43 8.62
N GLN A 214 -5.95 -28.38 7.92
CA GLN A 214 -5.27 -28.51 6.63
C GLN A 214 -3.93 -29.23 6.75
N ARG A 215 -3.16 -28.92 7.80
CA ARG A 215 -1.86 -29.54 8.05
C ARG A 215 -2.00 -31.02 8.38
N THR A 216 -2.96 -31.40 9.23
CA THR A 216 -3.24 -32.81 9.53
C THR A 216 -3.64 -33.58 8.28
N ALA A 217 -4.64 -33.08 7.53
CA ALA A 217 -5.06 -33.72 6.27
C ALA A 217 -3.91 -33.85 5.26
N LEU A 218 -3.02 -32.86 5.19
CA LEU A 218 -1.87 -32.90 4.30
C LEU A 218 -0.81 -33.89 4.76
N VAL A 219 -0.49 -33.96 6.06
CA VAL A 219 0.46 -34.95 6.59
C VAL A 219 -0.06 -36.36 6.32
N ASP A 220 -1.32 -36.65 6.64
CA ASP A 220 -1.93 -37.96 6.41
C ASP A 220 -1.86 -38.35 4.91
N ALA A 221 -2.23 -37.43 4.01
CA ALA A 221 -2.16 -37.68 2.57
C ALA A 221 -0.72 -37.85 2.04
N LEU A 222 0.26 -37.15 2.62
CA LEU A 222 1.68 -37.33 2.29
C LEU A 222 2.19 -38.71 2.75
N GLU A 223 1.79 -39.17 3.94
CA GLU A 223 2.13 -40.50 4.45
C GLU A 223 1.55 -41.61 3.57
N ASP A 224 0.28 -41.51 3.21
CA ASP A 224 -0.40 -42.45 2.32
C ASP A 224 0.28 -42.51 0.94
N PHE A 225 0.59 -41.35 0.37
CA PHE A 225 1.33 -41.28 -0.89
C PHE A 225 2.73 -41.88 -0.79
N ARG A 226 3.46 -41.63 0.31
CA ARG A 226 4.78 -42.23 0.54
C ARG A 226 4.71 -43.75 0.71
N ALA A 227 3.62 -44.27 1.27
CA ALA A 227 3.38 -45.71 1.45
C ALA A 227 3.11 -46.42 0.11
N ASP A 228 2.44 -45.77 -0.83
CA ASP A 228 2.20 -46.33 -2.17
C ASP A 228 3.48 -46.31 -3.03
N ARG A 229 4.10 -47.48 -3.18
CA ARG A 229 5.33 -47.65 -3.96
C ARG A 229 5.11 -47.69 -5.47
N GLY A 230 3.88 -47.90 -5.95
CA GLY A 230 3.55 -47.83 -7.37
C GLY A 230 3.50 -46.39 -7.86
N GLU A 231 3.16 -45.48 -6.95
CA GLU A 231 2.90 -44.09 -7.29
C GLU A 231 4.12 -43.18 -7.18
N ARG A 232 4.16 -42.16 -8.04
CA ARG A 232 5.34 -41.28 -8.20
C ARG A 232 5.02 -39.79 -8.23
N ALA A 233 3.76 -39.43 -8.47
CA ALA A 233 3.34 -38.05 -8.53
C ALA A 233 1.97 -37.89 -7.87
N ALA A 234 1.83 -36.89 -7.00
CA ALA A 234 0.58 -36.50 -6.38
C ALA A 234 0.38 -34.98 -6.49
N ALA A 235 -0.86 -34.55 -6.71
CA ALA A 235 -1.23 -33.15 -6.75
C ALA A 235 -2.21 -32.81 -5.63
N PHE A 236 -1.95 -31.69 -4.95
CA PHE A 236 -2.70 -31.22 -3.79
C PHE A 236 -3.30 -29.86 -4.10
N LEU A 237 -4.58 -29.69 -3.78
CA LEU A 237 -5.31 -28.45 -3.98
C LEU A 237 -5.54 -27.74 -2.64
N VAL A 238 -4.94 -26.56 -2.49
CA VAL A 238 -5.26 -25.59 -1.45
C VAL A 238 -6.29 -24.63 -2.01
N HIS A 239 -7.44 -24.52 -1.37
CA HIS A 239 -8.52 -23.67 -1.85
C HIS A 239 -9.25 -22.93 -0.73
N GLY A 240 -10.00 -21.89 -1.09
CA GLY A 240 -10.75 -21.07 -0.16
C GLY A 240 -11.31 -19.83 -0.83
N LEU A 241 -12.14 -19.07 -0.13
CA LEU A 241 -12.54 -17.74 -0.58
C LEU A 241 -11.31 -16.85 -0.73
N GLU A 242 -11.34 -15.90 -1.66
CA GLU A 242 -10.23 -14.96 -1.87
C GLU A 242 -9.82 -14.29 -0.54
N ASN A 243 -8.53 -14.02 -0.37
CA ASN A 243 -7.94 -13.39 0.83
C ASN A 243 -8.05 -14.22 2.13
N HIS A 244 -8.31 -15.53 2.05
CA HIS A 244 -8.34 -16.44 3.20
C HIS A 244 -6.97 -17.07 3.53
N GLY A 245 -5.88 -16.38 3.21
CA GLY A 245 -4.52 -16.79 3.59
C GLY A 245 -3.89 -17.84 2.66
N GLN A 246 -4.40 -17.98 1.44
CA GLN A 246 -3.82 -18.83 0.38
C GLN A 246 -2.33 -18.55 0.16
N ARG A 247 -1.98 -17.26 0.04
CA ARG A 247 -0.60 -16.82 -0.23
C ARG A 247 0.32 -17.20 0.91
N GLU A 248 -0.10 -16.90 2.14
CA GLU A 248 0.67 -17.18 3.35
C GLU A 248 0.80 -18.70 3.57
N PHE A 249 -0.24 -19.48 3.27
CA PHE A 249 -0.16 -20.94 3.33
C PHE A 249 0.82 -21.50 2.28
N ALA A 250 0.89 -20.91 1.08
CA ALA A 250 1.89 -21.29 0.08
C ALA A 250 3.33 -21.01 0.55
N GLU A 251 3.55 -19.89 1.26
CA GLU A 251 4.86 -19.59 1.86
C GLU A 251 5.19 -20.53 3.03
N PHE A 252 4.17 -20.94 3.81
CA PHE A 252 4.33 -21.99 4.81
C PHE A 252 4.81 -23.30 4.16
N LEU A 253 4.15 -23.74 3.08
CA LEU A 253 4.56 -24.94 2.33
C LEU A 253 5.98 -24.80 1.77
N ASN A 254 6.37 -23.61 1.30
CA ASN A 254 7.71 -23.37 0.77
C ASN A 254 8.81 -23.46 1.83
N ALA A 255 8.51 -23.14 3.09
CA ALA A 255 9.43 -23.15 4.22
C ALA A 255 9.16 -24.30 5.22
N TRP A 256 8.52 -25.37 4.77
CA TRP A 256 8.13 -26.47 5.65
C TRP A 256 9.24 -27.50 5.83
N ASP A 257 10.21 -27.16 6.68
CA ASP A 257 11.42 -27.98 6.92
C ASP A 257 11.10 -29.39 7.45
N ASP A 258 10.03 -29.56 8.23
CA ASP A 258 9.66 -30.86 8.83
C ASP A 258 9.34 -31.94 7.77
N GLU A 259 8.83 -31.55 6.60
CA GLU A 259 8.36 -32.50 5.56
C GLU A 259 9.28 -32.59 4.35
N TRP A 260 10.01 -31.51 4.04
CA TRP A 260 10.87 -31.45 2.86
C TRP A 260 12.32 -31.83 3.12
N GLU A 261 12.74 -31.92 4.39
CA GLU A 261 14.12 -32.19 4.78
C GLU A 261 15.10 -31.23 4.05
N ASP A 262 16.01 -31.76 3.23
CA ASP A 262 16.97 -30.97 2.43
C ASP A 262 16.44 -30.54 1.05
N ALA A 263 15.21 -30.92 0.69
CA ALA A 263 14.64 -30.61 -0.61
C ALA A 263 14.15 -29.16 -0.67
N GLN A 264 14.59 -28.42 -1.69
CA GLN A 264 14.14 -27.05 -1.92
C GLN A 264 12.91 -27.03 -2.84
N PRO A 265 11.75 -26.53 -2.38
CA PRO A 265 10.57 -26.39 -3.22
C PRO A 265 10.76 -25.33 -4.31
N ILE A 266 10.08 -25.55 -5.43
CA ILE A 266 9.95 -24.58 -6.52
C ILE A 266 8.63 -23.84 -6.33
N CYS A 267 8.69 -22.65 -5.75
CA CYS A 267 7.51 -21.82 -5.50
C CYS A 267 7.42 -20.64 -6.48
N GLY A 268 6.28 -20.48 -7.16
CA GLY A 268 6.06 -19.35 -8.06
C GLY A 268 4.85 -19.50 -8.96
N GLN A 269 4.89 -18.83 -10.12
CA GLN A 269 3.81 -18.87 -11.11
C GLN A 269 4.35 -18.60 -12.52
N PRO A 270 3.75 -19.20 -13.57
CA PRO A 270 4.03 -18.88 -14.96
C PRO A 270 3.51 -17.47 -15.32
N ALA A 271 4.01 -16.91 -16.43
CA ALA A 271 3.59 -15.60 -16.91
C ALA A 271 2.12 -15.55 -17.35
N ASP A 272 1.61 -16.67 -17.86
CA ASP A 272 0.19 -16.88 -18.14
C ASP A 272 -0.29 -18.09 -17.31
N THR A 273 -1.09 -17.83 -16.28
CA THR A 273 -1.56 -18.85 -15.33
C THR A 273 -2.57 -19.82 -15.93
N ASP A 274 -3.25 -19.44 -17.02
CA ASP A 274 -4.26 -20.29 -17.64
C ASP A 274 -3.71 -21.17 -18.79
N SER A 275 -2.40 -21.08 -19.06
CA SER A 275 -1.75 -21.73 -20.20
C SER A 275 -0.85 -22.88 -19.76
N ALA A 276 -1.20 -24.11 -20.17
CA ALA A 276 -0.37 -25.29 -19.94
C ALA A 276 1.02 -25.15 -20.58
N ASP A 277 1.11 -24.53 -21.75
CA ASP A 277 2.40 -24.25 -22.42
C ASP A 277 3.27 -23.31 -21.58
N ALA A 278 2.67 -22.26 -20.99
CA ALA A 278 3.40 -21.34 -20.13
C ALA A 278 3.84 -22.01 -18.83
N LEU A 279 3.00 -22.89 -18.26
CA LEU A 279 3.34 -23.69 -17.09
C LEU A 279 4.52 -24.62 -17.38
N ILE A 280 4.50 -25.36 -18.49
CA ILE A 280 5.59 -26.25 -18.92
C ILE A 280 6.91 -25.48 -19.05
N ARG A 281 6.90 -24.34 -19.76
CA ARG A 281 8.11 -23.51 -19.93
C ARG A 281 8.64 -22.98 -18.61
N TRP A 282 7.74 -22.51 -17.75
CA TRP A 282 8.10 -22.00 -16.43
C TRP A 282 8.74 -23.10 -15.58
N THR A 283 8.11 -24.27 -15.47
CA THR A 283 8.65 -25.40 -14.69
C THR A 283 10.01 -25.86 -15.23
N CYS A 284 10.16 -26.01 -16.55
CA CYS A 284 11.45 -26.37 -17.14
C CYS A 284 12.53 -25.32 -16.88
N GLY A 285 12.18 -24.03 -16.92
CA GLY A 285 13.07 -22.93 -16.56
C GLY A 285 13.53 -22.98 -15.10
N GLN A 286 12.62 -23.24 -14.17
CA GLN A 286 12.96 -23.40 -12.74
C GLN A 286 13.85 -24.62 -12.47
N LEU A 287 13.70 -25.68 -13.28
CA LEU A 287 14.54 -26.87 -13.22
C LEU A 287 15.92 -26.71 -13.90
N GLY A 288 16.21 -25.52 -14.47
CA GLY A 288 17.50 -25.20 -15.09
C GLY A 288 17.65 -25.67 -16.53
N THR A 289 16.55 -26.06 -17.19
CA THR A 289 16.51 -26.52 -18.58
C THR A 289 15.47 -25.71 -19.36
N PRO A 290 15.72 -24.41 -19.61
CA PRO A 290 14.76 -23.54 -20.27
C PRO A 290 14.42 -24.05 -21.68
N MET A 291 13.13 -24.13 -21.99
CA MET A 291 12.64 -24.58 -23.31
C MET A 291 12.47 -23.39 -24.26
N ILE A 292 13.28 -23.36 -25.31
CA ILE A 292 13.21 -22.34 -26.37
C ILE A 292 12.16 -22.74 -27.43
N ASP A 293 12.04 -24.03 -27.75
CA ASP A 293 11.13 -24.57 -28.76
C ASP A 293 9.70 -24.79 -28.23
N ARG A 294 8.87 -25.59 -28.93
CA ARG A 294 7.48 -25.89 -28.52
C ARG A 294 7.47 -26.54 -27.14
N ALA A 295 6.65 -26.01 -26.24
CA ALA A 295 6.41 -26.60 -24.92
C ALA A 295 5.56 -27.87 -25.10
N ALA A 296 6.01 -28.99 -24.54
CA ALA A 296 5.27 -30.23 -24.61
C ALA A 296 5.55 -31.11 -23.38
N ILE A 297 4.54 -31.90 -23.02
CA ILE A 297 4.51 -32.69 -21.78
C ILE A 297 5.57 -33.79 -21.73
N PRO A 298 5.86 -34.54 -22.81
CA PRO A 298 6.93 -35.54 -22.80
C PRO A 298 8.30 -34.96 -22.42
N GLU A 299 8.62 -33.76 -22.88
CA GLU A 299 9.88 -33.07 -22.60
C GLU A 299 9.95 -32.61 -21.13
N LEU A 300 8.84 -32.11 -20.58
CA LEU A 300 8.73 -31.82 -19.15
C LEU A 300 8.91 -33.09 -18.32
N ALA A 301 8.26 -34.20 -18.72
CA ALA A 301 8.35 -35.48 -18.02
C ALA A 301 9.80 -36.01 -18.00
N GLN A 302 10.54 -35.91 -19.11
CA GLN A 302 11.96 -36.27 -19.16
C GLN A 302 12.81 -35.40 -18.21
N THR A 303 12.57 -34.09 -18.21
CA THR A 303 13.26 -33.14 -17.33
C THR A 303 13.01 -33.46 -15.86
N LEU A 304 11.75 -33.70 -15.49
CA LEU A 304 11.36 -34.10 -14.15
C LEU A 304 11.97 -35.44 -13.76
N ALA A 305 11.95 -36.45 -14.63
CA ALA A 305 12.56 -37.76 -14.36
C ALA A 305 14.05 -37.65 -14.05
N VAL A 306 14.79 -36.81 -14.77
CA VAL A 306 16.21 -36.52 -14.46
C VAL A 306 16.37 -35.91 -13.07
N ARG A 307 15.50 -34.98 -12.68
CA ARG A 307 15.56 -34.34 -11.37
C ARG A 307 15.14 -35.27 -10.24
N LEU A 308 14.11 -36.09 -10.47
CA LEU A 308 13.56 -37.05 -9.51
C LEU A 308 14.57 -38.14 -9.15
N ARG A 309 15.45 -38.53 -10.07
CA ARG A 309 16.57 -39.45 -9.76
C ARG A 309 17.54 -38.91 -8.70
N ARG A 310 17.55 -37.60 -8.46
CA ARG A 310 18.42 -36.93 -7.47
C ARG A 310 17.71 -36.69 -6.14
N GLY A 311 16.41 -36.85 -6.06
CA GLY A 311 15.61 -36.53 -4.88
C GLY A 311 14.20 -36.06 -5.23
N PRO A 312 13.35 -35.80 -4.24
CA PRO A 312 11.98 -35.34 -4.47
C PRO A 312 11.96 -33.98 -5.18
N VAL A 313 10.88 -33.74 -5.91
CA VAL A 313 10.58 -32.46 -6.54
C VAL A 313 9.27 -31.94 -5.98
N ILE A 314 9.31 -30.76 -5.38
CA ILE A 314 8.15 -30.08 -4.83
C ILE A 314 7.90 -28.85 -5.68
N VAL A 315 6.71 -28.73 -6.24
CA VAL A 315 6.27 -27.56 -7.02
C VAL A 315 5.09 -26.93 -6.31
N ILE A 316 5.15 -25.62 -6.06
CA ILE A 316 4.09 -24.85 -5.43
C ILE A 316 3.67 -23.75 -6.40
N LEU A 317 2.49 -23.90 -6.99
CA LEU A 317 1.91 -22.95 -7.92
C LEU A 317 1.03 -21.95 -7.16
N ARG A 318 1.47 -20.70 -7.04
CA ARG A 318 0.78 -19.64 -6.26
C ARG A 318 -0.62 -19.26 -6.76
N SER A 319 -0.95 -19.61 -7.99
CA SER A 319 -2.29 -19.44 -8.56
C SER A 319 -2.52 -20.42 -9.72
N ILE A 320 -3.63 -21.14 -9.70
CA ILE A 320 -4.11 -21.96 -10.83
C ILE A 320 -4.87 -21.14 -11.90
N GLY A 321 -4.89 -19.82 -11.77
CA GLY A 321 -5.58 -18.92 -12.70
C GLY A 321 -6.98 -18.52 -12.26
N HIS A 322 -7.70 -17.84 -13.14
CA HIS A 322 -8.96 -17.13 -12.82
C HIS A 322 -10.14 -17.57 -13.69
N ARG A 323 -9.91 -18.47 -14.66
CA ARG A 323 -11.00 -19.03 -15.47
C ARG A 323 -11.91 -19.92 -14.64
N GLN A 324 -13.18 -19.98 -15.04
CA GLN A 324 -14.18 -20.82 -14.38
C GLN A 324 -13.80 -22.32 -14.46
N GLU A 325 -13.27 -22.76 -15.61
CA GLU A 325 -12.86 -24.14 -15.89
C GLU A 325 -11.40 -24.44 -15.51
N ARG A 326 -10.74 -23.59 -14.73
CA ARG A 326 -9.28 -23.68 -14.46
C ARG A 326 -8.84 -25.04 -13.91
N LEU A 327 -9.61 -25.63 -12.99
CA LEU A 327 -9.31 -26.93 -12.39
C LEU A 327 -9.39 -28.05 -13.42
N THR A 328 -10.51 -28.15 -14.16
CA THR A 328 -10.69 -29.15 -15.22
C THR A 328 -9.63 -29.02 -16.30
N ARG A 329 -9.30 -27.81 -16.74
CA ARG A 329 -8.24 -27.56 -17.73
C ARG A 329 -6.87 -27.97 -17.23
N PHE A 330 -6.57 -27.75 -15.96
CA PHE A 330 -5.33 -28.22 -15.36
C PHE A 330 -5.28 -29.75 -15.31
N ILE A 331 -6.36 -30.40 -14.85
CA ILE A 331 -6.44 -31.86 -14.73
C ILE A 331 -6.27 -32.52 -16.10
N GLU A 332 -7.18 -32.22 -17.03
CA GLU A 332 -7.24 -32.87 -18.36
C GLU A 332 -6.10 -32.43 -19.27
N GLY A 333 -5.76 -31.14 -19.24
CA GLY A 333 -4.81 -30.53 -20.16
C GLY A 333 -3.34 -30.64 -19.72
N PHE A 334 -3.08 -30.89 -18.44
CA PHE A 334 -1.73 -30.89 -17.89
C PHE A 334 -1.45 -32.08 -16.97
N TRP A 335 -2.21 -32.28 -15.90
CA TRP A 335 -1.89 -33.24 -14.84
C TRP A 335 -1.95 -34.70 -15.31
N CYS A 336 -3.11 -35.17 -15.80
CA CYS A 336 -3.25 -36.56 -16.25
C CYS A 336 -2.27 -36.90 -17.39
N PRO A 337 -2.09 -36.05 -18.43
CA PRO A 337 -1.08 -36.31 -19.45
C PRO A 337 0.35 -36.33 -18.90
N LEU A 338 0.69 -35.47 -17.93
CA LEU A 338 2.01 -35.46 -17.29
C LEU A 338 2.26 -36.72 -16.49
N ARG A 339 1.31 -37.17 -15.67
CA ARG A 339 1.41 -38.43 -14.92
C ARG A 339 1.63 -39.61 -15.85
N LYS A 340 0.82 -39.71 -16.90
CA LYS A 340 0.97 -40.75 -17.93
C LYS A 340 2.35 -40.72 -18.59
N ALA A 341 2.88 -39.54 -18.89
CA ALA A 341 4.21 -39.39 -19.47
C ALA A 341 5.32 -39.77 -18.47
N LEU A 342 5.18 -39.40 -17.20
CA LEU A 342 6.12 -39.73 -16.11
C LEU A 342 6.14 -41.22 -15.78
N ALA A 343 5.00 -41.91 -15.83
CA ALA A 343 4.92 -43.35 -15.61
C ALA A 343 5.74 -44.16 -16.63
N ALA A 344 6.03 -43.58 -17.80
CA ALA A 344 6.89 -44.18 -18.82
C ALA A 344 8.39 -43.86 -18.63
N GLN A 345 8.77 -43.02 -17.67
CA GLN A 345 10.16 -42.60 -17.41
C GLN A 345 10.78 -43.36 -16.24
N ASP A 346 12.10 -43.55 -16.27
CA ASP A 346 12.87 -43.96 -15.10
C ASP A 346 13.17 -42.75 -14.20
N CYS A 347 12.37 -42.59 -13.16
CA CYS A 347 12.48 -41.50 -12.18
C CYS A 347 13.31 -41.88 -10.95
N GLY A 348 13.86 -43.10 -10.88
CA GLY A 348 14.50 -43.63 -9.67
C GLY A 348 13.53 -43.68 -8.47
N GLY A 349 14.01 -43.29 -7.29
CA GLY A 349 13.24 -43.30 -6.04
C GLY A 349 12.57 -41.97 -5.66
N GLY A 350 12.77 -40.89 -6.41
CA GLY A 350 12.19 -39.59 -6.10
C GLY A 350 10.70 -39.52 -6.42
N ARG A 351 9.99 -38.64 -5.71
CA ARG A 351 8.55 -38.38 -5.87
C ARG A 351 8.29 -36.92 -6.22
N LEU A 352 7.25 -36.69 -7.02
CA LEU A 352 6.76 -35.37 -7.41
C LEU A 352 5.56 -34.98 -6.54
N TYR A 353 5.67 -33.83 -5.89
CA TYR A 353 4.61 -33.21 -5.11
C TYR A 353 4.20 -31.92 -5.80
N TRP A 354 2.94 -31.80 -6.20
CA TRP A 354 2.44 -30.65 -6.95
C TRP A 354 1.34 -29.92 -6.19
N PHE A 355 1.65 -28.77 -5.60
CA PHE A 355 0.69 -27.95 -4.87
C PHE A 355 0.09 -26.87 -5.78
N LEU A 356 -1.24 -26.78 -5.73
CA LEU A 356 -2.03 -25.78 -6.45
C LEU A 356 -2.73 -24.89 -5.45
N ILE A 357 -2.54 -23.58 -5.60
CA ILE A 357 -3.24 -22.59 -4.80
C ILE A 357 -4.38 -22.02 -5.63
N ASP A 358 -5.61 -22.22 -5.17
CA ASP A 358 -6.83 -21.66 -5.75
C ASP A 358 -7.43 -20.59 -4.83
N HIS A 359 -7.71 -19.42 -5.41
CA HIS A 359 -8.26 -18.27 -4.70
C HIS A 359 -9.80 -18.24 -4.78
N CYS A 360 -10.40 -19.37 -5.15
CA CYS A 360 -11.82 -19.58 -5.22
C CYS A 360 -12.22 -20.83 -4.40
N PRO A 361 -13.43 -20.85 -3.83
CA PRO A 361 -13.94 -22.04 -3.17
C PRO A 361 -14.17 -23.16 -4.18
N LEU A 362 -14.06 -24.41 -3.71
CA LEU A 362 -14.39 -25.56 -4.54
C LEU A 362 -15.88 -25.53 -4.91
N PRO A 363 -16.24 -25.66 -6.20
CA PRO A 363 -17.64 -25.75 -6.61
C PRO A 363 -18.38 -26.88 -5.89
N GLN A 364 -19.70 -26.70 -5.70
CA GLN A 364 -20.59 -27.77 -5.23
C GLN A 364 -21.60 -28.11 -6.33
N PRO A 365 -21.61 -29.36 -6.85
CA PRO A 365 -20.71 -30.47 -6.52
C PRO A 365 -19.26 -30.21 -6.96
N ALA A 366 -18.31 -30.93 -6.34
CA ALA A 366 -16.90 -30.85 -6.73
C ALA A 366 -16.72 -31.24 -8.21
N PRO A 367 -15.81 -30.59 -8.95
CA PRO A 367 -15.48 -31.00 -10.30
C PRO A 367 -14.99 -32.45 -10.36
N GLU A 368 -15.25 -33.12 -11.48
CA GLU A 368 -14.65 -34.42 -11.77
C GLU A 368 -13.12 -34.30 -11.75
N GLY A 369 -12.43 -35.29 -11.18
CA GLY A 369 -10.99 -35.24 -10.98
C GLY A 369 -10.52 -34.47 -9.74
N VAL A 370 -11.42 -34.12 -8.81
CA VAL A 370 -11.07 -33.52 -7.51
C VAL A 370 -11.69 -34.33 -6.38
N THR A 371 -10.85 -34.86 -5.50
CA THR A 371 -11.24 -35.68 -4.34
C THR A 371 -10.81 -35.01 -3.06
N ALA A 372 -11.63 -35.13 -2.00
CA ALA A 372 -11.25 -34.59 -0.70
C ALA A 372 -10.12 -35.44 -0.11
N ALA A 373 -9.06 -34.81 0.39
CA ALA A 373 -7.93 -35.50 1.00
C ALA A 373 -8.31 -36.29 2.27
N GLU A 374 -9.44 -35.94 2.91
CA GLU A 374 -9.98 -36.65 4.08
C GLU A 374 -10.86 -37.86 3.74
N ALA A 375 -11.16 -38.12 2.45
CA ALA A 375 -12.08 -39.18 2.04
C ALA A 375 -11.38 -40.55 1.93
N ASP A 376 -11.85 -41.51 2.75
CA ASP A 376 -11.57 -42.96 2.79
C ASP A 376 -10.13 -43.42 2.48
N ALA A 377 -9.47 -43.99 3.51
CA ALA A 377 -8.12 -44.57 3.51
C ALA A 377 -7.93 -45.84 2.63
N GLY A 378 -8.51 -45.86 1.42
CA GLY A 378 -8.45 -46.95 0.46
C GLY A 378 -8.15 -46.45 -0.95
N THR A 379 -6.87 -46.49 -1.32
CA THR A 379 -6.31 -46.19 -2.66
C THR A 379 -6.83 -44.89 -3.28
N ALA A 380 -6.27 -43.76 -2.86
CA ALA A 380 -6.45 -42.49 -3.54
C ALA A 380 -6.09 -42.63 -5.04
N ASP A 381 -6.96 -42.15 -5.92
CA ASP A 381 -6.63 -42.02 -7.33
C ASP A 381 -5.80 -40.75 -7.51
N TYR A 382 -4.50 -40.91 -7.74
CA TYR A 382 -3.58 -39.79 -7.91
C TYR A 382 -3.72 -39.11 -9.28
N ASP A 383 -4.64 -39.57 -10.16
CA ASP A 383 -5.06 -38.80 -11.34
C ASP A 383 -5.91 -37.60 -10.91
N ASP A 384 -6.51 -37.67 -9.73
CA ASP A 384 -7.30 -36.60 -9.14
C ASP A 384 -6.42 -35.61 -8.35
N LEU A 385 -6.95 -34.40 -8.18
CA LEU A 385 -6.41 -33.43 -7.23
C LEU A 385 -6.93 -33.73 -5.83
N LEU A 386 -6.01 -33.92 -4.88
CA LEU A 386 -6.33 -34.10 -3.47
C LEU A 386 -6.61 -32.73 -2.83
N ALA A 387 -7.89 -32.38 -2.72
CA ALA A 387 -8.36 -31.14 -2.11
C ALA A 387 -8.22 -31.18 -0.59
N LEU A 388 -7.38 -30.30 -0.06
CA LEU A 388 -7.28 -30.06 1.37
C LEU A 388 -8.53 -29.32 1.87
N PRO A 389 -8.86 -29.43 3.17
CA PRO A 389 -9.96 -28.68 3.77
C PRO A 389 -9.88 -27.18 3.46
N ALA A 390 -11.00 -26.58 3.06
CA ALA A 390 -11.04 -25.17 2.64
C ALA A 390 -10.43 -24.23 3.68
N LEU A 391 -9.62 -23.27 3.22
CA LEU A 391 -9.11 -22.19 4.07
C LEU A 391 -10.27 -21.29 4.51
N GLY A 392 -10.32 -21.02 5.80
CA GLY A 392 -11.39 -20.25 6.46
C GLY A 392 -10.86 -19.11 7.33
N ASP A 393 -11.79 -18.43 7.98
CA ASP A 393 -11.52 -17.42 9.00
C ASP A 393 -10.67 -17.94 10.15
N ILE A 394 -9.88 -17.04 10.74
CA ILE A 394 -9.03 -17.30 11.90
C ILE A 394 -9.75 -16.82 13.15
N SER A 395 -9.95 -17.74 14.09
CA SER A 395 -10.52 -17.47 15.41
C SER A 395 -9.47 -16.99 16.41
N ALA A 396 -9.91 -16.23 17.42
CA ALA A 396 -9.04 -15.81 18.53
C ALA A 396 -8.39 -17.02 19.23
N GLY A 397 -9.08 -18.16 19.30
CA GLY A 397 -8.53 -19.41 19.86
C GLY A 397 -7.32 -19.91 19.08
N GLN A 398 -7.37 -19.86 17.75
CA GLN A 398 -6.26 -20.26 16.89
C GLN A 398 -5.06 -19.30 17.02
N VAL A 399 -5.31 -17.98 17.11
CA VAL A 399 -4.24 -17.01 17.37
C VAL A 399 -3.58 -17.24 18.72
N ARG A 400 -4.36 -17.48 19.80
CA ARG A 400 -3.81 -17.80 21.13
C ARG A 400 -2.95 -19.05 21.11
N LYS A 401 -3.40 -20.10 20.42
CA LYS A 401 -2.65 -21.36 20.28
C LYS A 401 -1.32 -21.10 19.58
N TRP A 402 -1.34 -20.38 18.45
CA TRP A 402 -0.13 -20.02 17.72
C TRP A 402 0.84 -19.18 18.58
N LEU A 403 0.36 -18.12 19.25
CA LEU A 403 1.20 -17.30 20.15
C LEU A 403 1.81 -18.12 21.29
N LYS A 404 1.13 -19.17 21.76
CA LYS A 404 1.65 -20.09 22.77
C LYS A 404 2.75 -20.99 22.21
N GLU A 405 2.67 -21.37 20.94
CA GLU A 405 3.65 -22.21 20.25
C GLU A 405 4.91 -21.42 19.86
N LEU A 406 4.79 -20.12 19.54
CA LEU A 406 5.93 -19.23 19.24
C LEU A 406 7.00 -19.19 20.33
N ARG A 407 6.62 -19.39 21.60
CA ARG A 407 7.58 -19.50 22.71
C ARG A 407 8.64 -20.57 22.46
N LYS A 408 8.27 -21.65 21.76
CA LYS A 408 9.16 -22.76 21.46
C LYS A 408 10.02 -22.52 20.22
N SER A 409 9.51 -21.79 19.22
CA SER A 409 10.17 -21.63 17.91
C SER A 409 10.95 -20.33 17.74
N ALA A 410 10.47 -19.21 18.28
CA ALA A 410 10.98 -17.86 18.00
C ALA A 410 11.49 -17.11 19.26
N GLY A 411 11.57 -17.78 20.41
CA GLY A 411 12.05 -17.17 21.67
C GLY A 411 11.11 -16.11 22.28
N ILE A 412 9.97 -15.85 21.65
CA ILE A 412 8.99 -14.84 22.08
C ILE A 412 8.31 -15.30 23.37
N THR A 413 8.51 -14.55 24.46
CA THR A 413 7.88 -14.82 25.75
C THR A 413 6.73 -13.85 26.00
N LEU A 414 5.49 -14.34 25.85
CA LEU A 414 4.26 -13.60 26.18
C LEU A 414 3.53 -14.33 27.32
N ASP A 415 3.06 -13.57 28.30
CA ASP A 415 2.18 -14.09 29.34
C ASP A 415 0.77 -14.36 28.80
N GLU A 416 -0.05 -15.08 29.59
CA GLU A 416 -1.40 -15.45 29.16
C GLU A 416 -2.32 -14.24 28.90
N PRO A 417 -2.39 -13.23 29.78
CA PRO A 417 -3.20 -12.03 29.54
C PRO A 417 -2.80 -11.29 28.26
N ARG A 418 -1.49 -11.16 27.98
CA ARG A 418 -1.03 -10.48 26.78
C ARG A 418 -1.38 -11.24 25.50
N ARG A 419 -1.32 -12.59 25.52
CA ARG A 419 -1.76 -13.40 24.37
C ARG A 419 -3.25 -13.26 24.13
N ASP A 420 -4.06 -13.20 25.18
CA ASP A 420 -5.51 -13.01 25.07
C ASP A 420 -5.84 -11.66 24.46
N GLU A 421 -5.17 -10.60 24.91
CA GLU A 421 -5.30 -9.25 24.36
C GLU A 421 -4.93 -9.20 22.87
N ILE A 422 -3.77 -9.74 22.48
CA ILE A 422 -3.32 -9.77 21.08
C ILE A 422 -4.29 -10.57 20.21
N ALA A 423 -4.74 -11.74 20.68
CA ALA A 423 -5.66 -12.57 19.92
C ALA A 423 -7.03 -11.90 19.74
N ALA A 424 -7.56 -11.26 20.79
CA ALA A 424 -8.82 -10.52 20.70
C ALA A 424 -8.71 -9.33 19.74
N LEU A 425 -7.62 -8.56 19.82
CA LEU A 425 -7.36 -7.42 18.92
C LEU A 425 -7.22 -7.88 17.46
N ALA A 426 -6.52 -9.00 17.22
CA ALA A 426 -6.25 -9.50 15.87
C ALA A 426 -7.53 -9.94 15.15
N THR A 427 -8.49 -10.54 15.87
CA THR A 427 -9.71 -11.10 15.26
C THR A 427 -10.95 -10.22 15.46
N THR A 428 -10.78 -8.94 15.80
CA THR A 428 -11.88 -7.97 15.93
C THR A 428 -11.69 -6.84 14.90
N PRO A 429 -12.73 -6.45 14.13
CA PRO A 429 -14.12 -6.94 14.18
C PRO A 429 -14.38 -8.32 13.56
N ASP A 430 -13.45 -8.86 12.78
CA ASP A 430 -13.63 -10.09 12.01
C ASP A 430 -12.37 -10.97 12.02
N GLY A 431 -12.53 -12.24 11.63
CA GLY A 431 -11.46 -13.24 11.54
C GLY A 431 -10.86 -13.39 10.14
N ASN A 432 -11.08 -12.45 9.21
CA ASN A 432 -10.52 -12.57 7.86
C ASN A 432 -8.98 -12.64 7.94
N PRO A 433 -8.34 -13.65 7.33
CA PRO A 433 -6.89 -13.83 7.46
C PRO A 433 -6.06 -12.60 7.08
N SER A 434 -6.41 -11.90 6.01
CA SER A 434 -5.66 -10.71 5.58
C SER A 434 -5.70 -9.59 6.63
N ASP A 435 -6.87 -9.37 7.24
CA ASP A 435 -7.04 -8.39 8.29
C ASP A 435 -6.37 -8.83 9.60
N VAL A 436 -6.50 -10.11 9.96
CA VAL A 436 -5.83 -10.72 11.12
C VAL A 436 -4.31 -10.57 11.00
N TYR A 437 -3.72 -10.92 9.86
CA TYR A 437 -2.28 -10.79 9.59
C TYR A 437 -1.81 -9.35 9.68
N ASN A 438 -2.57 -8.42 9.10
CA ASN A 438 -2.28 -7.00 9.18
C ASN A 438 -2.29 -6.52 10.64
N ARG A 439 -3.33 -6.85 11.42
CA ARG A 439 -3.45 -6.45 12.84
C ARG A 439 -2.35 -7.08 13.71
N LEU A 440 -1.98 -8.33 13.46
CA LEU A 440 -0.85 -8.99 14.15
C LEU A 440 0.47 -8.28 13.86
N THR A 441 0.71 -7.95 12.59
CA THR A 441 1.91 -7.20 12.17
C THR A 441 1.94 -5.81 12.81
N LEU A 442 0.82 -5.10 12.82
CA LEU A 442 0.69 -3.77 13.43
C LEU A 442 0.79 -3.78 14.96
N ASN A 443 0.51 -4.91 15.62
CA ASN A 443 0.65 -5.02 17.08
C ASN A 443 2.11 -4.87 17.54
N GLY A 444 3.07 -5.24 16.69
CA GLY A 444 4.50 -5.03 16.93
C GLY A 444 5.14 -5.95 17.98
N PHE A 445 4.43 -6.97 18.49
CA PHE A 445 4.99 -7.92 19.45
C PHE A 445 6.14 -8.75 18.88
N TRP A 446 6.22 -8.89 17.55
CA TRP A 446 7.29 -9.64 16.88
C TRP A 446 8.65 -8.93 16.91
N ALA A 447 8.68 -7.63 17.21
CA ALA A 447 9.92 -6.86 17.30
C ALA A 447 10.84 -7.32 18.46
N SER A 448 10.33 -8.13 19.40
CA SER A 448 11.12 -8.76 20.47
C SER A 448 11.48 -10.22 20.18
N ALA A 449 11.22 -10.73 18.96
CA ALA A 449 11.68 -12.04 18.53
C ALA A 449 13.21 -12.06 18.42
N SER A 450 13.83 -13.07 19.04
CA SER A 450 15.29 -13.18 19.21
C SER A 450 15.94 -14.06 18.16
#